data_AF-N9R7Y1-F1
#
_entry.id   AF-N9R7Y1-F1
#
_cell.length_a   1.000
_cell.length_b   1.000
_cell.length_c   1.000
_cell.angle_alpha   90.00
_cell.angle_beta   90.00
_cell.angle_gamma   90.00
#
_symmetry.space_group_name_H-M   'P 1'
#
loop_
_entity.id
_entity.type
_entity.pdbx_description
1 polymer ?
#
loop_
_entity_poly.entity_id
_entity_poly.type
_entity_poly.pdbx_seq_one_letter_code
_entity_poly.pdbx_strand_id
1 'polypeptide(L)'
;MKLNDLNLSDAQIIEINSTTQNLKVILKDWREKEWLITFHEVLAIQDFSVECEELSHISVLVTDVFKSEVLDHFSDEDSQRYLSFNFYGVWSDKALLKIVAVNNYEIVERM
;
A
#
# COMPACT_ATOMS: atom_id res chain seq x y z
N MET A 1 12.97 0.49 -7.42
CA MET A 1 13.07 1.09 -6.07
C MET A 1 12.20 0.25 -5.15
N LYS A 2 12.67 -0.18 -3.97
CA LYS A 2 11.78 -0.92 -3.06
C LYS A 2 10.92 0.07 -2.29
N LEU A 3 9.71 -0.34 -1.92
CA LEU A 3 8.81 0.44 -1.05
C LEU A 3 9.50 0.85 0.27
N ASN A 4 10.31 -0.04 0.85
CA ASN A 4 11.06 0.25 2.08
C ASN A 4 12.23 1.24 1.87
N ASP A 5 12.68 1.45 0.64
CA ASP A 5 13.75 2.42 0.32
C ASP A 5 13.18 3.84 0.14
N LEU A 6 11.86 3.96 -0.01
CA LEU A 6 11.15 5.23 -0.05
C LEU A 6 11.11 5.76 1.38
N ASN A 7 11.89 6.80 1.64
CA ASN A 7 11.91 7.46 2.95
C ASN A 7 10.61 8.27 3.10
N LEU A 8 9.52 7.55 3.36
CA LEU A 8 8.15 8.04 3.49
C LEU A 8 7.82 8.50 4.91
N SER A 9 8.84 8.60 5.78
CA SER A 9 8.67 9.29 7.04
C SER A 9 8.14 10.69 6.74
N ASP A 10 6.98 11.03 7.32
CA ASP A 10 6.28 12.30 7.12
C ASP A 10 5.62 12.48 5.74
N ALA A 11 5.48 11.42 4.95
CA ALA A 11 4.70 11.48 3.72
C ALA A 11 3.20 11.30 4.00
N GLN A 12 2.35 11.98 3.24
CA GLN A 12 0.91 11.89 3.35
C GLN A 12 0.30 11.16 2.16
N ILE A 13 -0.67 10.28 2.40
CA ILE A 13 -1.50 9.74 1.31
C ILE A 13 -2.48 10.83 0.89
N ILE A 14 -2.35 11.29 -0.36
CA ILE A 14 -3.21 12.34 -0.91
C ILE A 14 -4.44 11.73 -1.55
N GLU A 15 -4.28 10.60 -2.23
CA GLU A 15 -5.34 10.02 -3.04
C GLU A 15 -5.10 8.52 -3.26
N ILE A 16 -6.19 7.75 -3.25
CA ILE A 16 -6.18 6.34 -3.62
C ILE A 16 -7.16 6.11 -4.77
N ASN A 17 -6.63 5.66 -5.90
CA ASN A 17 -7.40 5.41 -7.11
C ASN A 17 -7.36 3.93 -7.49
N SER A 18 -8.47 3.24 -7.27
CA SER A 18 -8.63 1.86 -7.72
C SER A 18 -9.22 1.79 -9.12
N THR A 19 -8.60 0.99 -9.98
CA THR A 19 -9.15 0.59 -11.28
C THR A 19 -9.35 -0.92 -11.29
N THR A 20 -9.93 -1.46 -12.37
CA THR A 20 -10.09 -2.92 -12.52
C THR A 20 -8.78 -3.70 -12.62
N GLN A 21 -7.67 -3.05 -12.96
CA GLN A 21 -6.38 -3.72 -13.15
C GLN A 21 -5.35 -3.35 -12.08
N ASN A 22 -5.39 -2.09 -11.62
CA ASN A 22 -4.33 -1.51 -10.82
C ASN A 22 -4.90 -0.66 -9.69
N LEU A 23 -4.17 -0.60 -8.58
CA LEU A 23 -4.36 0.40 -7.52
C LEU A 23 -3.26 1.45 -7.60
N LYS A 24 -3.64 2.72 -7.62
CA LYS A 24 -2.72 3.84 -7.57
C LYS A 24 -2.83 4.52 -6.21
N VAL A 25 -1.70 4.68 -5.53
CA VAL A 25 -1.58 5.43 -4.28
C VAL A 25 -0.69 6.63 -4.55
N ILE A 26 -1.23 7.82 -4.34
CA ILE A 26 -0.50 9.07 -4.50
C ILE A 26 -0.10 9.55 -3.12
N LEU A 27 1.19 9.77 -2.95
CA LEU A 27 1.83 10.22 -1.72
C LEU A 27 2.47 11.57 -1.95
N LYS A 28 2.53 12.40 -0.92
CA LYS A 28 3.27 13.66 -0.93
C LYS A 28 4.24 13.69 0.23
N ASP A 29 5.53 13.91 -0.07
CA ASP A 29 6.54 14.00 0.98
C ASP A 29 6.65 15.41 1.57
N TRP A 30 7.44 15.56 2.64
CA TRP A 30 7.70 16.83 3.32
C TRP A 30 8.35 17.91 2.45
N ARG A 31 8.91 17.55 1.29
CA ARG A 31 9.45 18.49 0.30
C ARG A 31 8.41 18.89 -0.75
N GLU A 32 7.15 18.56 -0.51
CA GLU A 32 6.04 18.77 -1.44
C GLU A 32 6.16 17.96 -2.74
N LYS A 33 7.01 16.93 -2.77
CA LYS A 33 7.14 16.07 -3.94
C LYS A 33 6.08 14.99 -3.92
N GLU A 34 5.45 14.78 -5.06
CA GLU A 34 4.47 13.72 -5.24
C GLU A 34 5.11 12.43 -5.72
N TRP A 35 4.67 11.32 -5.14
CA TRP A 35 5.08 9.97 -5.49
C TRP A 35 3.84 9.17 -5.87
N LEU A 36 3.87 8.54 -7.03
CA LEU A 36 2.84 7.60 -7.47
C LEU A 36 3.35 6.18 -7.27
N ILE A 37 2.62 5.40 -6.47
CA ILE A 37 2.83 3.96 -6.33
C ILE A 37 1.70 3.25 -7.05
N THR A 38 2.02 2.43 -8.05
CA THR A 38 1.05 1.62 -8.78
C THR A 38 1.24 0.16 -8.41
N PHE A 39 0.24 -0.44 -7.78
CA PHE A 39 0.17 -1.87 -7.51
C PHE A 39 -0.62 -2.59 -8.61
N HIS A 40 -0.10 -3.72 -9.07
CA HIS A 40 -0.73 -4.58 -10.07
C HIS A 40 -1.28 -5.86 -9.43
N GLU A 41 -2.27 -6.48 -10.08
CA GLU A 41 -2.89 -7.74 -9.62
C GLU A 41 -3.29 -7.64 -8.13
N VAL A 42 -4.07 -6.62 -7.80
CA VAL A 42 -4.56 -6.37 -6.44
C VAL A 42 -5.76 -7.24 -6.16
N LEU A 43 -5.71 -8.04 -5.09
CA LEU A 43 -6.85 -8.84 -4.65
C LEU A 43 -7.78 -8.06 -3.73
N ALA A 44 -7.22 -7.31 -2.80
CA ALA A 44 -8.01 -6.62 -1.78
C ALA A 44 -7.31 -5.38 -1.25
N ILE A 45 -8.14 -4.45 -0.78
CA ILE A 45 -7.74 -3.20 -0.14
C ILE A 45 -8.59 -3.04 1.12
N GLN A 46 -7.96 -2.61 2.19
CA GLN A 46 -8.64 -2.13 3.39
C GLN A 46 -8.10 -0.75 3.73
N ASP A 47 -8.98 0.25 3.71
CA ASP A 47 -8.67 1.64 4.00
C ASP A 47 -9.45 2.14 5.22
N PHE A 48 -8.81 3.01 6.02
CA PHE A 48 -9.41 3.61 7.22
C PHE A 48 -9.35 5.14 7.15
N SER A 49 -9.98 5.73 6.13
CA SER A 49 -9.96 7.19 5.89
C SER A 49 -8.53 7.76 5.88
N VAL A 50 -7.67 7.12 5.09
CA VAL A 50 -6.22 7.35 5.09
C VAL A 50 -5.78 8.61 4.34
N GLU A 51 -6.69 9.27 3.62
CA GLU A 51 -6.38 10.51 2.92
C GLU A 51 -6.04 11.63 3.91
N CYS A 52 -4.99 12.39 3.61
CA CYS A 52 -4.39 13.43 4.45
C CYS A 52 -3.72 12.94 5.75
N GLU A 53 -3.62 11.63 5.97
CA GLU A 53 -2.92 11.08 7.14
C GLU A 53 -1.41 10.99 6.91
N GLU A 54 -0.64 11.35 7.93
CA GLU A 54 0.83 11.26 7.93
C GLU A 54 1.29 9.82 8.15
N LEU A 55 2.18 9.35 7.29
CA LEU A 55 2.78 8.03 7.39
C LEU A 55 4.04 8.04 8.24
N SER A 56 4.16 7.00 9.06
CA SER A 56 5.39 6.65 9.77
C SER A 56 6.27 5.74 8.91
N HIS A 57 5.70 4.65 8.40
CA HIS A 57 6.45 3.63 7.67
C HIS A 57 5.52 2.74 6.85
N ILE A 58 6.11 1.98 5.94
CA ILE A 58 5.46 0.89 5.22
C ILE A 58 6.10 -0.42 5.62
N SER A 59 5.28 -1.43 5.89
CA SER A 59 5.74 -2.81 6.05
C SER A 59 5.24 -3.68 4.90
N VAL A 60 6.12 -4.53 4.39
CA VAL A 60 5.79 -5.56 3.40
C VAL A 60 5.84 -6.92 4.09
N LEU A 61 4.69 -7.55 4.25
CA LEU A 61 4.53 -8.78 5.02
C LEU A 61 4.17 -9.96 4.12
N VAL A 62 4.85 -11.08 4.33
CA VAL A 62 4.49 -12.37 3.71
C VAL A 62 3.26 -12.98 4.40
N THR A 63 3.12 -12.72 5.70
CA THR A 63 2.04 -13.21 6.56
C THR A 63 1.37 -12.04 7.27
N ASP A 64 0.08 -11.84 7.02
CA ASP A 64 -0.80 -10.87 7.70
C ASP A 64 -2.19 -11.51 7.82
N VAL A 65 -2.90 -11.26 8.93
CA VAL A 65 -4.24 -11.82 9.16
C VAL A 65 -5.21 -11.42 8.05
N PHE A 66 -5.16 -10.17 7.61
CA PHE A 66 -6.00 -9.67 6.51
C PHE A 66 -5.69 -10.39 5.20
N LYS A 67 -4.40 -10.64 4.90
CA LYS A 67 -4.00 -11.42 3.72
C LYS A 67 -4.59 -12.85 3.78
N SER A 68 -4.49 -13.51 4.94
CA SER A 68 -5.02 -14.86 5.13
C SER A 68 -6.53 -14.89 4.89
N GLU A 69 -7.27 -13.97 5.51
CA GLU A 69 -8.73 -13.85 5.35
C GLU A 69 -9.13 -13.61 3.88
N VAL A 70 -8.42 -12.73 3.17
CA VAL A 70 -8.67 -12.47 1.75
C VAL A 70 -8.45 -13.72 0.91
N LEU A 71 -7.33 -14.43 1.10
CA LEU A 71 -7.01 -15.61 0.30
C LEU A 71 -7.94 -16.80 0.57
N ASP A 72 -8.53 -16.90 1.76
CA ASP A 72 -9.57 -17.89 2.04
C ASP A 72 -10.82 -17.69 1.16
N HIS A 73 -11.07 -16.46 0.69
CA HIS A 73 -12.14 -16.15 -0.28
C HIS A 73 -11.72 -16.36 -1.75
N PHE A 74 -10.42 -16.50 -2.04
CA PHE A 74 -9.85 -16.69 -3.37
C PHE A 74 -9.00 -17.96 -3.41
N SER A 75 -9.63 -19.11 -3.15
CA SER A 75 -8.95 -20.41 -2.99
C SER A 75 -8.17 -20.89 -4.22
N ASP A 76 -8.45 -20.34 -5.39
CA ASP A 76 -7.79 -20.68 -6.65
C ASP A 76 -6.44 -19.96 -6.84
N GLU A 77 -6.16 -18.95 -6.00
CA GLU A 77 -4.92 -18.18 -6.05
C GLU A 77 -3.78 -18.82 -5.26
N ASP A 78 -2.56 -18.70 -5.79
CA ASP A 78 -1.37 -19.13 -5.05
C ASP A 78 -0.98 -18.08 -4.00
N SER A 79 -1.25 -18.40 -2.73
CA SER A 79 -0.93 -17.57 -1.56
C SER A 79 0.52 -17.07 -1.49
N GLN A 80 1.48 -17.77 -2.12
CA GLN A 80 2.89 -17.39 -2.12
C GLN A 80 3.18 -16.22 -3.07
N ARG A 81 2.31 -15.98 -4.07
CA ARG A 81 2.45 -14.88 -5.02
C ARG A 81 2.12 -13.52 -4.41
N TYR A 82 1.28 -13.51 -3.38
CA TYR A 82 0.71 -12.29 -2.79
C TYR A 82 1.45 -11.85 -1.53
N LEU A 83 1.57 -10.54 -1.36
CA LEU A 83 2.13 -9.87 -0.19
C LEU A 83 1.09 -8.91 0.40
N SER A 84 1.22 -8.62 1.70
CA SER A 84 0.46 -7.56 2.36
C SER A 84 1.34 -6.32 2.48
N PHE A 85 0.92 -5.23 1.85
CA PHE A 85 1.55 -3.92 1.95
C PHE A 85 0.77 -3.09 2.95
N ASN A 86 1.37 -2.81 4.09
CA ASN A 86 0.73 -2.15 5.22
C ASN A 86 1.34 -0.76 5.43
N PHE A 87 0.52 0.28 5.37
CA PHE A 87 0.91 1.67 5.57
C PHE A 87 0.47 2.10 6.96
N TYR A 88 1.41 2.57 7.78
CA TYR A 88 1.14 2.94 9.17
C TYR A 88 1.19 4.45 9.35
N GLY A 89 0.25 4.97 10.13
CA GLY A 89 0.22 6.39 10.49
C GLY A 89 1.24 6.73 11.58
N VAL A 90 1.61 8.00 11.69
CA VAL A 90 2.47 8.50 12.79
C VAL A 90 1.78 8.36 14.16
N TRP A 91 0.45 8.45 14.18
CA TRP A 91 -0.35 8.52 15.40
C TRP A 91 -1.09 7.21 15.74
N SER A 92 -0.81 6.12 15.02
CA SER A 92 -1.55 4.86 15.15
C SER A 92 -0.63 3.65 14.95
N ASP A 93 -0.71 2.70 15.89
CA ASP A 93 -0.06 1.39 15.77
C ASP A 93 -0.77 0.45 14.77
N LYS A 94 -1.95 0.84 14.28
CA LYS A 94 -2.69 0.12 13.26
C LYS A 94 -2.39 0.68 11.88
N ALA A 95 -2.28 -0.23 10.91
CA ALA A 95 -2.16 0.15 9.50
C ALA A 95 -3.42 0.91 9.06
N LEU A 96 -3.23 2.08 8.46
CA LEU A 96 -4.27 2.93 7.90
C LEU A 96 -4.72 2.45 6.51
N LEU A 97 -3.81 1.79 5.79
CA LEU A 97 -4.06 1.17 4.51
C LEU A 97 -3.37 -0.19 4.46
N LYS A 98 -4.12 -1.22 4.08
CA LYS A 98 -3.59 -2.54 3.74
C LYS A 98 -3.94 -2.89 2.31
N ILE A 99 -2.97 -3.40 1.57
CA ILE A 99 -3.14 -3.83 0.19
C ILE A 99 -2.62 -5.25 0.07
N VAL A 100 -3.46 -6.16 -0.45
CA VAL A 100 -3.04 -7.51 -0.82
C VAL A 100 -2.84 -7.54 -2.33
N ALA A 101 -1.59 -7.64 -2.77
CA ALA A 101 -1.23 -7.62 -4.19
C ALA A 101 0.01 -8.49 -4.43
N VAL A 102 0.27 -8.83 -5.69
CA VAL A 102 1.54 -9.50 -6.03
C VAL A 102 2.71 -8.55 -5.80
N ASN A 103 3.92 -9.09 -5.70
CA ASN A 103 5.14 -8.28 -5.59
C ASN A 103 5.54 -7.63 -6.94
N ASN A 104 4.61 -6.90 -7.55
CA ASN A 104 4.77 -6.16 -8.79
C ASN A 104 4.16 -4.77 -8.60
N TYR A 105 5.00 -3.80 -8.28
CA TYR A 105 4.60 -2.42 -8.13
C TYR A 105 5.63 -1.48 -8.75
N GLU A 106 5.15 -0.33 -9.20
CA GLU A 106 5.95 0.72 -9.79
C GLU A 106 5.90 1.96 -8.90
N ILE A 107 7.04 2.65 -8.80
CA ILE A 107 7.18 3.89 -8.04
C ILE A 107 7.71 4.96 -8.99
N VAL A 108 6.99 6.07 -9.09
CA VAL A 108 7.34 7.20 -9.95
C VAL A 108 7.23 8.51 -9.17
N GLU A 109 8.26 9.35 -9.22
CA GLU A 109 8.19 10.74 -8.77
C GLU A 109 7.42 11.57 -9.80
N ARG A 110 6.38 12.30 -9.38
CA ARG A 110 5.62 13.23 -10.23
C ARG A 110 6.20 14.64 -10.06
N MET A 111 6.34 15.37 -11.17
CA MET A 111 6.76 16.78 -11.21
C MET A 111 5.62 17.72 -10.83
#